data_AF-A0AAW8NEE0-F1
#
_entry.id   AF-A0AAW8NEE0-F1
#
_cell.length_a   1.000
_cell.length_b   1.000
_cell.length_c   1.000
_cell.angle_alpha   90.00
_cell.angle_beta   90.00
_cell.angle_gamma   90.00
#
_symmetry.space_group_name_H-M   'P 1'
#
loop_
_entity.id
_entity.type
_entity.pdbx_description
1 polymer ?
#
loop_
_entity_poly.entity_id
_entity_poly.type
_entity_poly.pdbx_seq_one_letter_code
_entity_poly.pdbx_strand_id
1 'polypeptide(L)' 'MAANKRQTSSKAATAASKVLRDGRTSAASKTAAASALSQKGKGKK' A
#
# COMPACT_ATOMS: atom_id res chain seq x y z
N MET A 1 -10.90 -18.45 -7.35
CA MET A 1 -9.78 -17.49 -7.45
C MET A 1 -8.75 -17.85 -6.40
N ALA A 2 -7.52 -18.20 -6.81
CA ALA A 2 -6.47 -18.62 -5.87
C ALA A 2 -6.16 -17.50 -4.86
N ALA A 3 -6.05 -17.84 -3.58
CA ALA A 3 -5.65 -16.89 -2.55
C ALA A 3 -4.19 -16.49 -2.75
N ASN A 4 -3.94 -15.25 -3.17
CA ASN A 4 -2.59 -14.71 -3.23
C ASN A 4 -2.07 -14.54 -1.79
N LYS A 5 -1.08 -15.36 -1.41
CA LYS A 5 -0.45 -15.32 -0.08
C LYS A 5 0.58 -14.17 0.05
N ARG A 6 1.08 -13.63 -1.06
CA ARG A 6 2.05 -12.53 -1.13
C ARG A 6 1.29 -11.22 -1.28
N GLN A 7 0.87 -10.66 -0.16
CA GLN A 7 0.09 -9.42 -0.11
C GLN A 7 0.70 -8.45 0.89
N THR A 8 0.63 -7.16 0.59
CA THR A 8 0.99 -6.11 1.54
C THR A 8 0.09 -6.19 2.77
N SER A 9 0.69 -6.23 3.95
CA SER A 9 -0.05 -6.27 5.22
C SER A 9 -0.88 -5.00 5.42
N SER A 10 -1.92 -5.09 6.26
CA SER A 10 -2.78 -3.94 6.59
C SER A 10 -1.99 -2.76 7.15
N LYS A 11 -1.03 -3.00 8.06
CA LYS A 11 -0.18 -1.97 8.66
C LYS A 11 0.67 -1.23 7.62
N ALA A 12 1.33 -1.97 6.74
CA ALA A 12 2.16 -1.40 5.68
C ALA A 12 1.32 -0.57 4.69
N ALA A 13 0.14 -1.08 4.33
CA ALA A 13 -0.79 -0.33 3.49
C ALA A 13 -1.28 0.98 4.16
N THR A 14 -1.59 0.96 5.45
CA THR A 14 -1.99 2.18 6.17
C THR A 14 -0.87 3.21 6.19
N ALA A 15 0.39 2.80 6.40
CA ALA A 15 1.54 3.68 6.32
C ALA A 15 1.72 4.26 4.91
N ALA A 16 1.61 3.43 3.87
CA ALA A 16 1.66 3.87 2.47
C ALA A 16 0.55 4.89 2.15
N SER A 17 -0.67 4.67 2.62
CA SER A 17 -1.76 5.64 2.47
C SER A 17 -1.48 6.96 3.19
N LYS A 18 -0.75 6.95 4.32
CA LYS A 18 -0.31 8.20 4.98
C LYS A 18 0.71 8.93 4.11
N VAL A 19 1.70 8.23 3.56
CA VAL A 19 2.71 8.81 2.66
C VAL A 19 2.07 9.48 1.45
N LEU A 20 1.10 8.82 0.80
CA LEU A 20 0.37 9.42 -0.33
C LEU A 20 -0.40 10.70 0.01
N ARG A 21 -0.89 10.80 1.25
CA ARG A 21 -1.67 11.95 1.73
C ARG A 21 -0.78 13.04 2.35
N ASP A 22 0.45 12.73 2.73
CA ASP A 22 1.37 13.69 3.30
C ASP A 22 1.98 14.56 2.19
N GLY A 23 1.69 15.86 2.24
CA GLY A 23 2.18 16.86 1.30
C GLY A 23 3.70 17.06 1.35
N ARG A 24 4.39 16.58 2.39
CA ARG A 24 5.84 16.71 2.58
C ARG A 24 6.64 15.58 1.93
N THR A 25 5.98 14.61 1.29
CA THR A 25 6.65 13.45 0.70
C THR A 25 6.96 13.65 -0.79
N SER A 26 8.15 13.22 -1.20
CA SER A 26 8.63 13.33 -2.58
C SER A 26 7.89 12.37 -3.52
N ALA A 27 7.91 12.68 -4.83
CA ALA A 27 7.27 11.85 -5.86
C ALA A 27 7.74 10.39 -5.82
N ALA A 28 9.04 10.15 -5.62
CA ALA A 28 9.58 8.79 -5.48
C ALA A 28 8.96 8.01 -4.31
N SER A 29 8.81 8.66 -3.15
CA SER A 29 8.17 8.06 -1.97
C SER A 29 6.70 7.74 -2.22
N LYS A 30 5.99 8.62 -2.93
CA LYS A 30 4.58 8.41 -3.32
C LYS A 30 4.44 7.24 -4.29
N THR A 31 5.35 7.10 -5.26
CA THR A 31 5.36 5.95 -6.18
C THR A 31 5.56 4.64 -5.44
N ALA A 32 6.54 4.57 -4.53
CA ALA A 32 6.77 3.36 -3.73
C ALA A 32 5.55 3.01 -2.85
N ALA A 33 4.93 4.02 -2.23
CA ALA A 33 3.71 3.85 -1.45
C ALA A 33 2.52 3.38 -2.30
N ALA A 34 2.35 3.92 -3.51
CA ALA A 34 1.31 3.49 -4.44
C ALA A 34 1.50 2.02 -4.86
N SER A 35 2.74 1.61 -5.16
CA SER A 35 3.06 0.21 -5.48
C SER A 35 2.70 -0.73 -4.32
N ALA A 36 3.03 -0.35 -3.08
CA ALA A 36 2.68 -1.12 -1.89
C ALA A 36 1.15 -1.24 -1.71
N LEU A 37 0.40 -0.17 -1.99
CA LEU A 37 -1.06 -0.15 -1.90
C LEU A 37 -1.72 -1.01 -2.98
N SER A 38 -1.18 -1.01 -4.20
CA SER A 38 -1.66 -1.86 -5.30
C SER A 38 -1.50 -3.35 -5.02
N GLN A 39 -0.50 -3.72 -4.21
CA GLN A 39 -0.24 -5.10 -3.79
C GLN A 39 -0.96 -5.47 -2.49
N LYS A 40 -1.70 -4.54 -1.88
CA LYS A 40 -2.52 -4.83 -0.70
C LYS A 40 -3.63 -5.80 -1.10
N GLY A 41 -3.74 -6.88 -0.35
CA GLY A 41 -4.81 -7.84 -0.53
C GLY A 41 -6.19 -7.20 -0.37
N LYS A 42 -7.15 -7.67 -1.18
CA LYS A 42 -8.57 -7.49 -0.87
C LYS A 42 -8.78 -8.16 0.49
N GLY A 43 -8.94 -7.37 1.54
CA GLY A 43 -9.28 -7.90 2.85
C GLY A 43 -10.44 -8.84 2.68
N LYS A 44 -10.30 -10.10 3.09
CA LYS A 44 -11.44 -11.00 3.16
C LYS A 44 -12.42 -10.32 4.12
N LYS A 45 -13.51 -9.81 3.56
CA LYS A 45 -14.72 -9.49 4.33
C LYS A 45 -15.31 -10.81 4.81
#